data_AF-A0A496ZNV8-F1
#
_entry.id   AF-A0A496ZNV8-F1
#
_cell.length_a   1.000
_cell.length_b   1.000
_cell.length_c   1.000
_cell.angle_alpha   90.00
_cell.angle_beta   90.00
_cell.angle_gamma   90.00
#
_symmetry.space_group_name_H-M   'P 1'
#
loop_
_entity.id
_entity.type
_entity.pdbx_description
1 polymer ?
#
loop_
_entity_poly.entity_id
_entity_poly.type
_entity_poly.pdbx_seq_one_letter_code
_entity_poly.pdbx_strand_id
1 'polypeptide(L)'
;MNKFFFDQPELHLISDKDFAYTPIVKKYEILFQYLDLSHIKTHNQGVGCSGYSTHSMIKAFIVKTLERIPSIPELIWRLQNEPYLSKYIIGFKTTIPNESQFYRFLKKFHTAKIEHLIAKINKHTLKLLGKNIN
;
A
#
# COMPACT_ATOMS: atom_id res chain seq x y z
N MET A 1 24.04 17.82 45.32
CA MET A 1 22.59 17.75 44.97
C MET A 1 22.53 17.44 43.48
N ASN A 2 22.22 16.19 43.12
CA ASN A 2 22.25 15.68 41.75
C ASN A 2 21.18 16.37 40.90
N LYS A 3 21.59 17.21 39.95
CA LYS A 3 20.75 17.54 38.80
C LYS A 3 20.92 16.39 37.81
N PHE A 4 19.91 15.54 37.77
CA PHE A 4 19.76 14.45 36.81
C PHE A 4 20.08 14.97 35.41
N PHE A 5 21.19 14.47 34.87
CA PHE A 5 21.47 14.36 33.46
C PHE A 5 20.30 13.56 32.86
N PHE A 6 19.34 14.26 32.26
CA PHE A 6 18.45 13.62 31.29
C PHE A 6 19.21 13.63 29.97
N ASP A 7 20.11 12.66 29.79
CA ASP A 7 20.43 12.16 28.46
C ASP A 7 19.15 11.51 27.93
N GLN A 8 18.22 12.33 27.45
CA GLN A 8 17.21 11.84 26.52
C GLN A 8 18.01 11.46 25.28
N PRO A 9 18.04 10.18 24.84
CA PRO A 9 18.46 9.93 23.48
C PRO A 9 17.52 10.76 22.62
N GLU A 10 18.04 11.73 21.88
CA GLU A 10 17.26 12.44 20.89
C GLU A 10 16.57 11.35 20.06
N LEU A 11 15.23 11.29 20.15
CA LEU A 11 14.44 10.48 19.24
C LEU A 11 14.76 11.04 17.86
N HIS A 12 15.71 10.43 17.17
CA HIS A 12 15.95 10.69 15.76
C HIS A 12 14.58 10.50 15.11
N LEU A 13 13.92 11.62 14.77
CA LEU A 13 12.68 11.64 14.03
C LEU A 13 12.99 10.87 12.75
N ILE A 14 12.59 9.60 12.70
CA ILE A 14 12.81 8.73 11.56
C ILE A 14 12.23 9.49 10.37
N SER A 15 13.10 9.92 9.46
CA SER A 15 12.68 10.66 8.29
C SER A 15 11.78 9.76 7.47
N ASP A 16 10.81 10.34 6.75
CA ASP A 16 10.01 9.62 5.76
C ASP A 16 10.89 8.77 4.80
N LYS A 17 12.14 9.20 4.57
CA LYS A 17 13.15 8.48 3.77
C LYS A 17 13.76 7.26 4.45
N ASP A 18 13.85 7.25 5.78
CA ASP A 18 14.44 6.14 6.54
C ASP A 18 13.48 4.93 6.55
N PHE A 19 12.17 5.18 6.47
CA PHE A 19 11.15 4.14 6.31
C PHE A 19 11.29 3.36 4.99
N ALA A 20 11.83 3.98 3.94
CA ALA A 20 12.01 3.33 2.63
C ALA A 20 12.89 2.08 2.70
N TYR A 21 13.79 2.00 3.69
CA TYR A 21 14.70 0.86 3.84
C TYR A 21 14.20 -0.23 4.78
N THR A 22 13.02 -0.03 5.39
CA THR A 22 12.47 -1.00 6.33
C THR A 22 12.12 -2.33 5.65
N PRO A 23 12.27 -3.48 6.35
CA PRO A 23 11.94 -4.79 5.77
C PRO A 23 10.49 -4.89 5.27
N ILE A 24 9.56 -4.20 5.94
CA ILE A 24 8.16 -4.16 5.54
C ILE A 24 7.96 -3.41 4.21
N VAL A 25 8.68 -2.31 4.00
CA VAL A 25 8.63 -1.58 2.73
C VAL A 25 9.18 -2.44 1.60
N LYS A 26 10.36 -3.02 1.78
CA LYS A 26 10.97 -3.93 0.79
C LYS A 26 10.06 -5.10 0.43
N LYS A 27 9.38 -5.68 1.42
CA LYS A 27 8.39 -6.75 1.19
C LYS A 27 7.29 -6.30 0.23
N TYR A 28 6.70 -5.12 0.46
CA TYR A 28 5.65 -4.59 -0.40
C TYR A 28 6.15 -4.13 -1.77
N GLU A 29 7.35 -3.56 -1.84
CA GLU A 29 7.99 -3.20 -3.11
C GLU A 29 8.18 -4.43 -4.00
N ILE A 30 8.75 -5.51 -3.45
CA ILE A 30 8.93 -6.78 -4.17
C ILE A 30 7.56 -7.32 -4.62
N LEU A 31 6.57 -7.30 -3.73
CA LEU A 31 5.22 -7.79 -4.04
C LEU A 31 4.60 -6.99 -5.20
N PHE A 32 4.71 -5.66 -5.18
CA PHE A 32 4.14 -4.80 -6.20
C PHE A 32 4.97 -4.71 -7.48
N GLN A 33 6.27 -5.04 -7.44
CA GLN A 33 7.09 -5.17 -8.64
C GLN A 33 6.57 -6.27 -9.56
N TYR A 34 6.02 -7.36 -9.00
CA TYR A 34 5.42 -8.46 -9.76
C TYR A 34 3.92 -8.28 -10.03
N LEU A 35 3.33 -7.19 -9.53
CA LEU A 35 1.95 -6.84 -9.81
C LEU A 35 1.87 -6.13 -11.16
N ASP A 36 1.57 -6.88 -12.21
CA ASP A 36 1.30 -6.32 -13.54
C ASP A 36 -0.10 -5.68 -13.59
N LEU A 37 -0.12 -4.33 -13.60
CA LEU A 37 -1.32 -3.50 -13.77
C LEU A 37 -1.37 -2.79 -15.13
N SER A 38 -0.51 -3.15 -16.09
CA SER A 38 -0.40 -2.46 -17.39
C SER A 38 -1.72 -2.40 -18.16
N HIS A 39 -2.53 -3.45 -18.05
CA HIS A 39 -3.85 -3.55 -18.67
C HIS A 39 -4.93 -2.69 -18.00
N ILE A 40 -4.65 -2.10 -16.84
CA ILE A 40 -5.59 -1.29 -16.07
C ILE A 40 -5.16 0.17 -16.18
N LYS A 41 -6.06 1.04 -16.63
CA LYS A 41 -5.77 2.48 -16.71
C LYS A 41 -5.58 3.05 -15.30
N THR A 42 -4.51 3.81 -15.09
CA THR A 42 -4.20 4.42 -13.79
C THR A 42 -5.19 5.52 -13.41
N HIS A 43 -5.57 6.37 -14.37
CA HIS A 43 -6.55 7.44 -14.17
C HIS A 43 -7.65 7.35 -15.24
N ASN A 44 -8.80 7.97 -14.95
CA ASN A 44 -9.83 8.15 -15.96
C ASN A 44 -9.28 9.05 -17.08
N GLN A 45 -9.47 8.64 -18.33
CA GLN A 45 -9.06 9.41 -19.52
C GLN A 45 -10.19 10.29 -20.09
N GLY A 46 -11.32 10.38 -19.39
CA GLY A 46 -12.47 11.19 -19.80
C GLY A 46 -12.36 12.65 -19.36
N VAL A 47 -13.31 13.47 -19.81
CA VAL A 47 -13.40 14.89 -19.44
C VAL A 47 -13.83 15.01 -17.97
N GLY A 48 -13.02 15.69 -17.15
CA GLY A 48 -13.28 15.93 -15.71
C GLY A 48 -12.02 15.82 -14.85
N CYS A 49 -12.13 16.04 -13.54
CA CYS A 49 -11.01 15.87 -12.62
C CYS A 49 -10.49 14.42 -12.61
N SER A 50 -9.18 14.27 -12.77
CA SER A 50 -8.48 13.01 -12.53
C SER A 50 -8.69 12.57 -11.08
N GLY A 51 -9.54 11.57 -10.87
CA GLY A 51 -9.71 10.96 -9.55
C GLY A 51 -8.45 10.25 -9.06
N TYR A 52 -8.55 9.61 -7.90
CA TYR A 52 -7.46 8.81 -7.33
C TYR A 52 -6.94 7.75 -8.30
N SER A 53 -5.63 7.48 -8.21
CA SER A 53 -4.97 6.43 -8.97
C SER A 53 -5.64 5.09 -8.72
N THR A 54 -6.19 4.49 -9.77
CA THR A 54 -6.76 3.14 -9.77
C THR A 54 -5.72 2.13 -9.31
N HIS A 55 -4.46 2.31 -9.70
CA HIS A 55 -3.36 1.44 -9.26
C HIS A 55 -3.15 1.55 -7.74
N SER A 56 -3.19 2.75 -7.18
CA SER A 56 -3.09 2.96 -5.73
C SER A 56 -4.29 2.38 -4.98
N MET A 57 -5.50 2.51 -5.52
CA MET A 57 -6.68 1.85 -4.97
C MET A 57 -6.52 0.33 -4.93
N ILE A 58 -6.05 -0.29 -6.03
CA ILE A 58 -5.80 -1.73 -6.10
C ILE A 58 -4.76 -2.14 -5.06
N LYS A 59 -3.63 -1.44 -4.98
CA LYS A 59 -2.59 -1.71 -3.98
C LYS A 59 -3.12 -1.61 -2.55
N ALA A 60 -3.92 -0.59 -2.23
CA ALA A 60 -4.54 -0.44 -0.91
C ALA A 60 -5.44 -1.64 -0.55
N PHE A 61 -6.23 -2.14 -1.50
CA PHE A 61 -7.04 -3.35 -1.27
C PHE A 61 -6.21 -4.63 -1.17
N ILE A 62 -5.10 -4.73 -1.91
CA ILE A 62 -4.17 -5.85 -1.75
C ILE A 62 -3.59 -5.85 -0.33
N VAL A 63 -3.15 -4.70 0.19
CA VAL A 63 -2.69 -4.57 1.59
C VAL A 63 -3.80 -4.97 2.54
N LYS A 64 -5.03 -4.46 2.36
CA LYS A 64 -6.20 -4.82 3.17
C LYS A 64 -6.38 -6.34 3.24
N THR A 65 -6.32 -7.03 2.11
CA THR A 65 -6.52 -8.49 2.05
C THR A 65 -5.34 -9.25 2.68
N LEU A 66 -4.10 -8.83 2.42
CA LEU A 66 -2.90 -9.49 2.96
C LEU A 66 -2.78 -9.35 4.48
N GLU A 67 -3.10 -8.17 5.01
CA GLU A 67 -3.05 -7.88 6.45
C GLU A 67 -4.35 -8.24 7.17
N ARG A 68 -5.34 -8.79 6.45
CA ARG A 68 -6.66 -9.17 6.98
C ARG A 68 -7.38 -8.02 7.70
N ILE A 69 -7.17 -6.79 7.23
CA ILE A 69 -7.86 -5.61 7.76
C ILE A 69 -9.36 -5.79 7.49
N PRO A 70 -10.22 -5.80 8.52
CA PRO A 70 -11.60 -6.25 8.37
C PRO A 70 -12.45 -5.25 7.58
N SER A 71 -12.23 -3.94 7.75
CA SER A 71 -13.13 -2.91 7.23
C SER A 71 -12.41 -1.81 6.40
N ILE A 72 -13.18 -1.05 5.61
CA ILE A 72 -12.66 0.14 4.89
C ILE A 72 -12.31 1.29 5.85
N PRO A 73 -13.12 1.62 6.88
CA PRO A 73 -12.74 2.62 7.87
C PRO A 73 -11.39 2.31 8.54
N GLU A 74 -11.14 1.05 8.89
CA GLU A 74 -9.87 0.65 9.50
C GLU A 74 -8.69 0.72 8.53
N LEU A 75 -8.92 0.38 7.25
CA LEU A 75 -7.93 0.63 6.20
C LEU A 75 -7.59 2.12 6.10
N ILE A 76 -8.58 3.00 6.09
CA ILE A 76 -8.37 4.46 6.03
C ILE A 76 -7.59 4.94 7.25
N TRP A 77 -7.99 4.51 8.45
CA TRP A 77 -7.30 4.84 9.69
C TRP A 77 -5.83 4.43 9.61
N ARG A 78 -5.54 3.21 9.15
CA ARG A 78 -4.17 2.73 9.00
C ARG A 78 -3.38 3.54 7.98
N LEU A 79 -3.96 3.86 6.82
CA LEU A 79 -3.31 4.69 5.81
C LEU A 79 -2.99 6.11 6.32
N GLN A 80 -3.83 6.66 7.20
CA GLN A 80 -3.65 7.98 7.79
C GLN A 80 -2.56 7.98 8.86
N ASN A 81 -2.49 6.93 9.69
CA ASN A 81 -1.50 6.80 10.75
C ASN A 81 -0.15 6.26 10.27
N GLU A 82 -0.11 5.68 9.07
CA GLU A 82 1.10 5.16 8.44
C GLU A 82 1.37 5.84 7.09
N PRO A 83 1.90 7.09 7.11
CA PRO A 83 2.23 7.84 5.89
C PRO A 83 3.16 7.07 4.95
N TYR A 84 4.05 6.24 5.50
CA TYR A 84 4.97 5.45 4.68
C TYR A 84 4.21 4.45 3.80
N LEU A 85 3.17 3.81 4.33
CA LEU A 85 2.32 2.86 3.63
C LEU A 85 1.49 3.56 2.55
N SER A 86 0.86 4.68 2.90
CA SER A 86 -0.02 5.39 1.97
C SER A 86 0.74 6.10 0.84
N LYS A 87 1.88 6.75 1.14
CA LYS A 87 2.64 7.53 0.16
C LYS A 87 3.66 6.70 -0.63
N TYR A 88 4.53 5.94 0.04
CA TYR A 88 5.64 5.27 -0.65
C TYR A 88 5.23 3.92 -1.22
N ILE A 89 4.48 3.13 -0.46
CA ILE A 89 4.10 1.78 -0.86
C ILE A 89 2.91 1.79 -1.82
N ILE A 90 1.83 2.47 -1.44
CA ILE A 90 0.60 2.51 -2.23
C ILE A 90 0.63 3.60 -3.32
N GLY A 91 1.27 4.74 -3.04
CA GLY A 91 1.44 5.81 -4.03
C GLY A 91 0.31 6.84 -4.06
N PHE A 92 -0.40 7.09 -2.96
CA PHE A 92 -1.34 8.21 -2.89
C PHE A 92 -0.57 9.53 -2.89
N LYS A 93 -0.69 10.30 -3.98
CA LYS A 93 0.10 11.53 -4.20
C LYS A 93 -0.36 12.75 -3.40
N THR A 94 -1.66 12.87 -3.15
CA THR A 94 -2.25 14.07 -2.54
C THR A 94 -2.84 13.75 -1.18
N THR A 95 -3.98 13.07 -1.17
CA THR A 95 -4.74 12.72 0.02
C THR A 95 -5.14 11.25 -0.04
N ILE A 96 -5.54 10.71 1.11
CA ILE A 96 -6.11 9.36 1.17
C ILE A 96 -7.58 9.46 0.78
N PRO A 97 -8.09 8.55 -0.07
CA PRO A 97 -9.49 8.54 -0.42
C PRO A 97 -10.38 8.33 0.81
N ASN A 98 -11.54 8.97 0.83
CA ASN A 98 -12.54 8.73 1.88
C ASN A 98 -13.33 7.44 1.61
N GLU A 99 -14.13 7.01 2.59
CA GLU A 99 -14.92 5.76 2.50
C GLU A 99 -15.78 5.69 1.24
N SER A 100 -16.49 6.76 0.90
CA SER A 100 -17.36 6.79 -0.29
C SER A 100 -16.58 6.52 -1.57
N GLN A 101 -15.33 6.97 -1.65
CA GLN A 101 -14.47 6.78 -2.82
C GLN A 101 -13.96 5.34 -2.90
N PHE A 102 -13.64 4.72 -1.76
CA PHE A 102 -13.32 3.29 -1.66
C PHE A 102 -14.50 2.41 -2.06
N TYR A 103 -15.71 2.67 -1.55
CA TYR A 103 -16.89 1.90 -1.94
C TYR A 103 -17.27 2.12 -3.41
N ARG A 104 -17.15 3.34 -3.92
CA ARG A 104 -17.36 3.63 -5.35
C ARG A 104 -16.34 2.89 -6.24
N PHE A 105 -15.11 2.73 -5.77
CA PHE A 105 -14.12 1.93 -6.45
C PHE A 105 -14.53 0.46 -6.50
N LEU A 106 -14.94 -0.14 -5.38
CA LEU A 106 -15.39 -1.55 -5.35
C LEU A 106 -16.61 -1.82 -6.24
N LYS A 107 -17.52 -0.85 -6.36
CA LYS A 107 -18.66 -0.95 -7.30
C LYS A 107 -18.22 -1.05 -8.76
N LYS A 108 -17.08 -0.45 -9.12
CA LYS A 108 -16.53 -0.49 -10.48
C LYS A 108 -15.51 -1.61 -10.68
N PHE A 109 -14.77 -1.96 -9.63
CA PHE A 109 -13.70 -2.93 -9.63
C PHE A 109 -14.02 -4.03 -8.61
N HIS A 110 -14.74 -5.05 -9.09
CA HIS A 110 -15.22 -6.16 -8.26
C HIS A 110 -14.09 -6.84 -7.48
N THR A 111 -14.37 -7.19 -6.22
CA THR A 111 -13.45 -7.87 -5.29
C THR A 111 -12.80 -9.13 -5.89
N ALA A 112 -13.55 -9.92 -6.66
CA ALA A 112 -13.02 -11.11 -7.34
C ALA A 112 -11.82 -10.81 -8.26
N LYS A 113 -11.79 -9.63 -8.89
CA LYS A 113 -10.62 -9.20 -9.70
C LYS A 113 -9.39 -8.95 -8.82
N ILE A 114 -9.59 -8.41 -7.63
CA ILE A 114 -8.52 -8.15 -6.65
C ILE A 114 -7.96 -9.48 -6.16
N GLU A 115 -8.82 -10.43 -5.78
CA GLU A 115 -8.42 -11.77 -5.35
C GLU A 115 -7.64 -12.51 -6.46
N HIS A 116 -8.11 -12.41 -7.71
CA HIS A 116 -7.41 -12.99 -8.85
C HIS A 116 -6.00 -12.39 -9.04
N LEU A 117 -5.86 -11.06 -8.89
CA LEU A 117 -4.55 -10.40 -8.94
C LEU A 117 -3.62 -10.90 -7.82
N ILE A 118 -4.14 -11.03 -6.59
CA ILE A 118 -3.38 -11.57 -5.45
C ILE A 118 -2.93 -13.01 -5.73
N ALA A 119 -3.82 -13.86 -6.24
CA ALA A 119 -3.48 -15.24 -6.60
C ALA A 119 -2.40 -15.31 -7.68
N LYS A 120 -2.47 -14.44 -8.69
CA LYS A 120 -1.44 -14.33 -9.75
C LYS A 120 -0.08 -13.93 -9.18
N ILE A 121 -0.04 -12.93 -8.29
CA ILE A 121 1.19 -12.52 -7.59
C ILE A 121 1.75 -13.69 -6.78
N ASN A 122 0.94 -14.32 -5.92
CA ASN A 122 1.38 -15.42 -5.06
C ASN A 122 1.96 -16.58 -5.88
N LYS A 123 1.29 -16.96 -6.99
CA LYS A 123 1.79 -17.99 -7.90
C LYS A 123 3.14 -17.61 -8.51
N HIS A 124 3.33 -16.34 -8.86
CA HIS A 124 4.61 -15.84 -9.39
C HIS A 124 5.71 -15.86 -8.33
N THR A 125 5.43 -15.35 -7.13
CA THR A 125 6.35 -15.34 -6.00
C THR A 125 6.78 -16.76 -5.62
N LEU A 126 5.84 -17.72 -5.54
CA LEU A 126 6.15 -19.12 -5.25
C LEU A 126 7.04 -19.75 -6.33
N LYS A 127 6.84 -19.43 -7.62
CA LYS A 127 7.71 -19.90 -8.70
C LYS A 127 9.14 -19.35 -8.57
N LEU A 128 9.30 -18.10 -8.17
CA LEU A 128 10.62 -17.50 -7.96
C LEU A 128 11.33 -18.12 -6.76
N LEU A 129 10.62 -18.32 -5.66
CA LEU A 129 11.16 -18.98 -4.47
C LEU A 129 11.54 -20.44 -4.76
N GLY A 130 10.70 -21.19 -5.48
CA GLY A 130 10.99 -22.57 -5.87
C GLY A 130 12.12 -22.73 -6.90
N LYS A 131 12.42 -21.69 -7.69
CA LYS A 131 13.58 -21.68 -8.62
C LYS A 131 14.91 -21.41 -7.93
N ASN A 132 14.92 -20.83 -6.73
CA ASN A 132 16.13 -20.54 -5.95
C ASN A 132 16.57 -21.70 -5.03
N ILE A 133 15.96 -22.89 -5.15
CA ILE A 133 16.25 -24.08 -4.31
C ILE A 133 16.92 -25.20 -5.14
N ASN A 134 17.37 -24.92 -6.38
CA ASN A 134 18.16 -25.85 -7.19
C ASN A 134 19.56 -25.28 -7.46
#